data_AF-B8EKG4-F1
#
_entry.id   AF-B8EKG4-F1
#
_cell.length_a   1.000
_cell.length_b   1.000
_cell.length_c   1.000
_cell.angle_alpha   90.00
_cell.angle_beta   90.00
_cell.angle_gamma   90.00
#
_symmetry.space_group_name_H-M   'P 1'
#
loop_
_entity.id
_entity.type
_entity.pdbx_description
1 polymer ?
#
loop_
_entity_poly.entity_id
_entity_poly.type
_entity_poly.pdbx_seq_one_letter_code
_entity_poly.pdbx_strand_id
1 'polypeptide(L)'
;MRRPTFYRSLSDKEKVLCEQVYKGSLPPYKYIGIGDGLGVGDRPWTDWGSGMSPDMLPDMLYELNLGDYASADLTTTQWTPYDGNVSDLLIHEMAHVWQYYYGYTVKASSLWASTLGSYDFKPGKAWDDYNAEQQASIVETWHKRGRKKSDELYPYIARIIHGGASPRLTKMTLAELKVDFFYLPDPPPNPTVIAVAPVDALLLPVLAKRYDPSDVAGFGGRVKRLEEIFRSLNELQAEALLARLSSRRSGDQVSITFHDHLSTPTRASLLHILRGISAPIRA
;
A
#
# COMPACT_ATOMS: atom_id res chain seq x y z
N MET A 1 -12.93 16.76 11.97
CA MET A 1 -12.72 15.32 11.77
C MET A 1 -13.99 14.60 12.20
N ARG A 2 -14.57 13.83 11.30
CA ARG A 2 -15.73 12.96 11.52
C ARG A 2 -15.22 11.53 11.65
N ARG A 3 -15.57 10.86 12.75
CA ARG A 3 -15.24 9.45 12.91
C ARG A 3 -16.10 8.61 11.96
N PRO A 4 -15.53 7.56 11.34
CA PRO A 4 -16.31 6.59 10.56
C PRO A 4 -17.38 5.93 11.43
N THR A 5 -18.58 5.77 10.88
CA THR A 5 -19.72 5.09 11.48
C THR A 5 -20.02 3.75 10.81
N PHE A 6 -19.54 3.56 9.57
CA PHE A 6 -19.55 2.26 8.89
C PHE A 6 -18.35 2.09 7.98
N TYR A 7 -18.11 0.84 7.58
CA TYR A 7 -17.26 0.51 6.44
C TYR A 7 -17.98 -0.49 5.53
N ARG A 8 -17.64 -0.44 4.24
CA ARG A 8 -18.03 -1.45 3.25
C ARG A 8 -16.88 -1.86 2.37
N SER A 9 -16.96 -3.05 1.80
CA SER A 9 -16.06 -3.48 0.73
C SER A 9 -16.33 -2.71 -0.58
N LEU A 10 -15.36 -2.75 -1.49
CA LEU A 10 -15.57 -2.29 -2.86
C LEU A 10 -16.67 -3.10 -3.56
N SER A 11 -17.51 -2.41 -4.34
CA SER A 11 -18.42 -3.05 -5.28
C SER A 11 -17.68 -3.60 -6.50
N ASP A 12 -18.30 -4.49 -7.28
CA ASP A 12 -17.63 -5.06 -8.45
C ASP A 12 -17.34 -4.02 -9.54
N LYS A 13 -18.18 -3.00 -9.68
CA LYS A 13 -17.92 -1.87 -10.59
C LYS A 13 -16.68 -1.07 -10.16
N GLU A 14 -16.54 -0.83 -8.86
CA GLU A 14 -15.40 -0.11 -8.28
C GLU A 14 -14.10 -0.91 -8.46
N LYS A 15 -14.16 -2.23 -8.27
CA LYS A 15 -13.02 -3.14 -8.55
C LYS A 15 -12.63 -3.08 -10.03
N VAL A 16 -13.60 -3.12 -10.96
CA VAL A 16 -13.33 -2.99 -12.40
C VAL A 16 -12.70 -1.65 -12.74
N LEU A 17 -13.20 -0.56 -12.16
CA LEU A 17 -12.61 0.77 -12.33
C LEU A 17 -11.16 0.83 -11.82
N CYS A 18 -10.91 0.30 -10.61
CA CYS A 18 -9.57 0.23 -10.04
C CYS A 18 -8.64 -0.63 -10.91
N GLU A 19 -9.13 -1.75 -11.44
CA GLU A 19 -8.34 -2.63 -12.31
C GLU A 19 -7.93 -1.93 -13.62
N GLN A 20 -8.79 -1.08 -14.20
CA GLN A 20 -8.44 -0.29 -15.39
C GLN A 20 -7.30 0.71 -15.13
N VAL A 21 -7.15 1.18 -13.89
CA VAL A 21 -6.12 2.17 -13.52
C VAL A 21 -4.86 1.52 -12.99
N TYR A 22 -4.98 0.50 -12.14
CA TYR A 22 -3.88 -0.08 -11.39
C TYR A 22 -3.42 -1.45 -11.91
N LYS A 23 -4.21 -2.14 -12.76
CA LYS A 23 -3.86 -3.43 -13.39
C LYS A 23 -3.27 -4.47 -12.43
N GLY A 24 -4.01 -4.78 -11.36
CA GLY A 24 -3.58 -5.76 -10.36
C GLY A 24 -2.43 -5.31 -9.45
N SER A 25 -1.95 -4.08 -9.53
CA SER A 25 -0.88 -3.58 -8.66
C SER A 25 -1.37 -3.17 -7.27
N LEU A 26 -2.67 -3.27 -6.98
CA LEU A 26 -3.27 -2.95 -5.67
C LEU A 26 -3.27 -4.18 -4.73
N PRO A 27 -3.39 -3.96 -3.41
CA PRO A 27 -3.71 -5.02 -2.47
C PRO A 27 -5.01 -5.76 -2.82
N PRO A 28 -5.16 -7.04 -2.41
CA PRO A 28 -6.42 -7.76 -2.51
C PRO A 28 -7.55 -6.90 -1.96
N TYR A 29 -8.61 -6.73 -2.74
CA TYR A 29 -9.70 -5.80 -2.41
C TYR A 29 -10.38 -6.07 -1.05
N LYS A 30 -10.28 -7.30 -0.52
CA LYS A 30 -10.77 -7.63 0.83
C LYS A 30 -10.05 -6.88 1.95
N TYR A 31 -8.87 -6.33 1.68
CA TYR A 31 -8.09 -5.53 2.62
C TYR A 31 -8.42 -4.04 2.55
N ILE A 32 -9.33 -3.62 1.67
CA ILE A 32 -9.66 -2.21 1.45
C ILE A 32 -11.11 -1.98 1.86
N GLY A 33 -11.32 -1.11 2.84
CA GLY A 33 -12.66 -0.68 3.26
C GLY A 33 -12.91 0.78 2.95
N ILE A 34 -14.15 1.06 2.54
CA ILE A 34 -14.66 2.40 2.28
C ILE A 34 -15.56 2.80 3.45
N GLY A 35 -15.21 3.87 4.13
CA GLY A 35 -15.93 4.41 5.28
C GLY A 35 -16.38 5.86 5.08
N ASP A 36 -17.28 6.32 5.95
CA ASP A 36 -17.88 7.66 5.92
C ASP A 36 -17.18 8.68 6.84
N GLY A 37 -15.99 8.34 7.35
CA GLY A 37 -15.18 9.28 8.09
C GLY A 37 -14.73 10.47 7.25
N LEU A 38 -14.31 11.54 7.92
CA LEU A 38 -13.69 12.71 7.30
C LEU A 38 -12.54 13.21 8.17
N GLY A 39 -11.48 13.65 7.52
CA GLY A 39 -10.26 14.13 8.15
C GLY A 39 -10.38 15.58 8.59
N VAL A 40 -9.24 16.26 8.63
CA VAL A 40 -9.16 17.69 8.95
C VAL A 40 -9.77 18.50 7.81
N GLY A 41 -10.63 19.48 8.14
CA GLY A 41 -11.30 20.32 7.14
C GLY A 41 -12.35 19.58 6.30
N ASP A 42 -12.95 18.51 6.85
CA ASP A 42 -14.00 17.72 6.20
C ASP A 42 -13.58 17.12 4.86
N ARG A 43 -12.29 16.76 4.76
CA ARG A 43 -11.70 16.14 3.57
C ARG A 43 -11.69 14.61 3.66
N PRO A 44 -11.81 13.92 2.51
CA PRO A 44 -11.52 12.51 2.41
C PRO A 44 -10.10 12.20 2.86
N TRP A 45 -9.85 10.98 3.29
CA TRP A 45 -8.53 10.54 3.70
C TRP A 45 -8.35 9.04 3.55
N THR A 46 -7.10 8.63 3.37
CA THR A 46 -6.69 7.23 3.37
C THR A 46 -5.60 6.96 4.41
N ASP A 47 -5.76 5.89 5.18
CA ASP A 47 -4.75 5.42 6.14
C ASP A 47 -4.62 3.89 6.14
N TRP A 48 -3.64 3.41 6.90
CA TRP A 48 -3.35 2.01 7.14
C TRP A 48 -3.13 1.77 8.65
N GLY A 49 -3.54 0.61 9.16
CA GLY A 49 -3.26 0.25 10.56
C GLY A 49 -4.30 0.70 11.61
N SER A 50 -3.94 0.57 12.89
CA SER A 50 -4.74 0.27 14.09
C SER A 50 -5.86 1.25 14.57
N GLY A 51 -6.56 1.91 13.65
CA GLY A 51 -7.84 2.60 13.92
C GLY A 51 -9.08 1.75 13.63
N MET A 52 -8.88 0.57 13.06
CA MET A 52 -9.94 -0.29 12.51
C MET A 52 -10.87 -0.82 13.60
N SER A 53 -12.17 -0.54 13.48
CA SER A 53 -13.21 -1.32 14.17
C SER A 53 -13.23 -2.72 13.54
N PRO A 54 -12.61 -3.75 14.18
CA PRO A 54 -12.48 -5.09 13.60
C PRO A 54 -13.85 -5.74 13.37
N ASP A 55 -14.85 -5.23 14.08
CA ASP A 55 -16.23 -5.70 14.06
C ASP A 55 -16.97 -5.35 12.75
N MET A 56 -16.48 -4.38 11.97
CA MET A 56 -17.16 -3.93 10.73
C MET A 56 -16.62 -4.62 9.48
N LEU A 57 -15.30 -4.76 9.34
CA LEU A 57 -14.64 -5.50 8.25
C LEU A 57 -13.35 -6.17 8.77
N PRO A 58 -13.40 -7.47 9.14
CA PRO A 58 -12.33 -8.11 9.91
C PRO A 58 -11.00 -8.30 9.13
N ASP A 59 -11.08 -8.34 7.81
CA ASP A 59 -9.90 -8.47 6.93
C ASP A 59 -9.35 -7.10 6.48
N MET A 60 -10.04 -6.00 6.76
CA MET A 60 -9.62 -4.66 6.31
C MET A 60 -8.23 -4.31 6.85
N LEU A 61 -7.41 -3.67 6.03
CA LEU A 61 -6.10 -3.14 6.40
C LEU A 61 -5.90 -1.68 5.98
N TYR A 62 -6.63 -1.24 4.96
CA TYR A 62 -6.63 0.12 4.42
C TYR A 62 -8.03 0.71 4.52
N GLU A 63 -8.07 1.95 4.98
CA GLU A 63 -9.30 2.69 5.21
C GLU A 63 -9.37 3.86 4.26
N LEU A 64 -10.37 3.90 3.38
CA LEU A 64 -10.66 5.03 2.52
C LEU A 64 -11.91 5.71 3.08
N ASN A 65 -11.74 6.86 3.69
CA ASN A 65 -12.80 7.60 4.31
C ASN A 65 -13.25 8.73 3.39
N LEU A 66 -14.41 8.57 2.75
CA LEU A 66 -14.89 9.41 1.65
C LEU A 66 -16.07 10.30 2.05
N GLY A 67 -16.35 10.40 3.34
CA GLY A 67 -17.50 11.12 3.83
C GLY A 67 -18.82 10.57 3.31
N ASP A 68 -19.71 11.47 2.88
CA ASP A 68 -21.07 11.10 2.45
C ASP A 68 -21.09 10.27 1.16
N TYR A 69 -19.98 10.25 0.41
CA TYR A 69 -19.84 9.43 -0.80
C TYR A 69 -19.58 7.95 -0.49
N ALA A 70 -19.25 7.60 0.75
CA ALA A 70 -18.93 6.23 1.14
C ALA A 70 -20.05 5.24 0.84
N SER A 71 -21.32 5.66 0.84
CA SER A 71 -22.48 4.81 0.50
C SER A 71 -22.89 4.88 -0.97
N ALA A 72 -22.28 5.75 -1.77
CA ALA A 72 -22.63 5.97 -3.17
C ALA A 72 -21.94 4.96 -4.12
N ASP A 73 -22.39 4.95 -5.39
CA ASP A 73 -21.65 4.31 -6.49
C ASP A 73 -20.44 5.19 -6.84
N LEU A 74 -19.24 4.72 -6.45
CA LEU A 74 -18.01 5.48 -6.63
C LEU A 74 -17.47 5.48 -8.06
N THR A 75 -18.19 4.90 -9.02
CA THR A 75 -17.82 4.93 -10.44
C THR A 75 -18.51 6.05 -11.22
N THR A 76 -19.31 6.87 -10.54
CA THR A 76 -20.11 7.90 -11.18
C THR A 76 -19.28 9.15 -11.53
N THR A 77 -19.74 9.86 -12.55
CA THR A 77 -19.24 11.20 -12.92
C THR A 77 -19.96 12.30 -12.15
N GLN A 78 -20.53 12.01 -10.98
CA GLN A 78 -21.14 13.01 -10.13
C GLN A 78 -20.05 13.91 -9.57
N TRP A 79 -20.21 15.23 -9.68
CA TRP A 79 -19.24 16.18 -9.15
C TRP A 79 -19.21 16.17 -7.62
N THR A 80 -18.02 16.38 -7.06
CA THR A 80 -17.74 16.45 -5.62
C THR A 80 -17.09 17.78 -5.24
N PRO A 81 -17.27 18.26 -3.99
CA PRO A 81 -16.61 19.47 -3.52
C PRO A 81 -15.08 19.35 -3.39
N TYR A 82 -14.51 18.18 -3.69
CA TYR A 82 -13.09 17.86 -3.60
C TYR A 82 -12.38 17.97 -4.96
N ASP A 83 -12.88 18.86 -5.82
CA ASP A 83 -12.35 19.15 -7.15
C ASP A 83 -12.28 17.93 -8.08
N GLY A 84 -13.43 17.31 -8.36
CA GLY A 84 -13.50 16.19 -9.30
C GLY A 84 -14.80 15.42 -9.21
N ASN A 85 -14.93 14.40 -10.05
CA ASN A 85 -16.02 13.44 -9.96
C ASN A 85 -15.79 12.44 -8.82
N VAL A 86 -16.84 11.74 -8.39
CA VAL A 86 -16.72 10.68 -7.38
C VAL A 86 -15.72 9.60 -7.83
N SER A 87 -15.69 9.26 -9.13
CA SER A 87 -14.67 8.36 -9.68
C SER A 87 -13.25 8.87 -9.55
N ASP A 88 -13.05 10.19 -9.70
CA ASP A 88 -11.73 10.81 -9.59
C ASP A 88 -11.25 10.71 -8.14
N LEU A 89 -12.14 11.02 -7.18
CA LEU A 89 -11.87 10.87 -5.76
C LEU A 89 -11.49 9.44 -5.39
N LEU A 90 -12.25 8.44 -5.86
CA LEU A 90 -11.90 7.03 -5.61
C LEU A 90 -10.50 6.70 -6.15
N ILE A 91 -10.18 7.13 -7.37
CA ILE A 91 -8.87 6.85 -7.97
C ILE A 91 -7.74 7.54 -7.21
N HIS A 92 -7.96 8.77 -6.74
CA HIS A 92 -7.01 9.51 -5.90
C HIS A 92 -6.71 8.75 -4.61
N GLU A 93 -7.75 8.42 -3.85
CA GLU A 93 -7.59 7.73 -2.55
C GLU A 93 -7.00 6.33 -2.72
N MET A 94 -7.33 5.64 -3.82
CA MET A 94 -6.72 4.36 -4.17
C MET A 94 -5.22 4.49 -4.49
N ALA A 95 -4.73 5.67 -4.89
CA ALA A 95 -3.30 5.90 -5.09
C ALA A 95 -2.57 5.89 -3.74
N HIS A 96 -3.21 6.37 -2.68
CA HIS A 96 -2.68 6.28 -1.33
C HIS A 96 -2.66 4.83 -0.82
N VAL A 97 -3.69 4.03 -1.12
CA VAL A 97 -3.66 2.58 -0.84
C VAL A 97 -2.47 1.93 -1.53
N TRP A 98 -2.27 2.22 -2.82
CA TRP A 98 -1.11 1.74 -3.58
C TRP A 98 0.22 2.17 -2.93
N GLN A 99 0.32 3.42 -2.50
CA GLN A 99 1.50 3.95 -1.80
C GLN A 99 1.78 3.18 -0.50
N TYR A 100 0.77 3.02 0.37
CA TYR A 100 0.93 2.25 1.61
C TYR A 100 1.33 0.80 1.32
N TYR A 101 0.72 0.20 0.29
CA TYR A 101 1.00 -1.17 -0.12
C TYR A 101 2.46 -1.38 -0.55
N TYR A 102 3.08 -0.40 -1.23
CA TYR A 102 4.50 -0.44 -1.61
C TYR A 102 5.45 0.25 -0.61
N GLY A 103 5.00 0.54 0.61
CA GLY A 103 5.88 1.03 1.68
C GLY A 103 6.20 2.52 1.64
N TYR A 104 5.40 3.35 0.95
CA TYR A 104 5.52 4.81 0.93
C TYR A 104 4.91 5.49 2.18
N THR A 105 4.81 4.74 3.29
CA THR A 105 4.06 5.10 4.50
C THR A 105 4.50 6.44 5.13
N VAL A 106 5.80 6.76 5.09
CA VAL A 106 6.34 8.03 5.61
C VAL A 106 5.91 9.22 4.78
N LYS A 107 5.81 9.08 3.45
CA LYS A 107 5.40 10.19 2.56
C LYS A 107 3.90 10.49 2.72
N ALA A 108 3.05 9.47 2.78
CA ALA A 108 1.60 9.65 2.95
C ALA A 108 1.23 10.19 4.35
N SER A 109 1.78 9.62 5.42
CA SER A 109 1.51 10.09 6.80
C SER A 109 2.07 11.49 7.10
N SER A 110 3.21 11.87 6.50
CA SER A 110 3.80 13.21 6.70
C SER A 110 2.97 14.35 6.11
N LEU A 111 2.16 14.09 5.07
CA LEU A 111 1.26 15.07 4.47
C LEU A 111 0.01 15.29 5.33
N TRP A 112 -0.46 14.26 6.06
CA TRP A 112 -1.52 14.41 7.05
C TRP A 112 -1.12 15.25 8.26
N ALA A 113 0.17 15.28 8.62
CA ALA A 113 0.69 16.16 9.67
C ALA A 113 0.81 17.63 9.22
N SER A 114 0.84 17.90 7.92
CA SER A 114 0.93 19.25 7.34
C SER A 114 -0.07 19.43 6.20
N THR A 115 -1.28 19.86 6.54
CA THR A 115 -2.43 20.20 5.67
C THR A 115 -2.17 21.32 4.63
N LEU A 116 -1.06 21.26 3.88
CA LEU A 116 -0.59 22.25 2.88
C LEU A 116 0.24 21.66 1.73
N GLY A 117 0.21 20.34 1.47
CA GLY A 117 0.78 19.80 0.23
C GLY A 117 0.01 20.33 -0.99
N SER A 118 0.69 20.95 -1.95
CA SER A 118 0.01 21.40 -3.17
C SER A 118 -0.33 20.20 -4.08
N TYR A 119 -1.57 20.14 -4.54
CA TYR A 119 -2.03 19.26 -5.62
C TYR A 119 -1.37 19.61 -6.96
N ASP A 120 -0.82 20.83 -7.07
CA ASP A 120 -0.13 21.25 -8.28
C ASP A 120 1.18 20.49 -8.45
N PHE A 121 1.30 19.86 -9.61
CA PHE A 121 2.54 19.25 -10.05
C PHE A 121 2.85 19.69 -11.49
N LYS A 122 4.14 19.72 -11.81
CA LYS A 122 4.60 19.86 -13.19
C LYS A 122 5.19 18.52 -13.63
N PRO A 123 4.64 17.88 -14.68
CA PRO A 123 5.20 16.65 -15.23
C PRO A 123 6.67 16.84 -15.61
N GLY A 124 7.49 15.81 -15.38
CA GLY A 124 8.91 15.83 -15.78
C GLY A 124 9.86 15.22 -14.77
N LYS A 125 9.61 15.39 -13.47
CA LYS A 125 10.50 14.93 -12.39
C LYS A 125 10.51 13.41 -12.25
N ALA A 126 11.43 12.85 -11.46
CA ALA A 126 11.30 11.46 -11.06
C ALA A 126 10.08 11.26 -10.16
N TRP A 127 9.53 10.05 -10.11
CA TRP A 127 8.38 9.75 -9.24
C TRP A 127 8.67 10.06 -7.78
N ASP A 128 9.88 9.72 -7.33
CA ASP A 128 10.31 9.91 -5.95
C ASP A 128 10.50 11.38 -5.54
N ASP A 129 10.57 12.29 -6.50
CA ASP A 129 10.68 13.74 -6.27
C ASP A 129 9.32 14.42 -6.05
N TYR A 130 8.21 13.71 -6.30
CA TYR A 130 6.87 14.17 -5.96
C TYR A 130 6.52 13.75 -4.52
N ASN A 131 5.77 14.60 -3.83
CA ASN A 131 5.15 14.21 -2.57
C ASN A 131 3.97 13.24 -2.82
N ALA A 132 3.42 12.63 -1.75
CA ALA A 132 2.38 11.60 -1.91
C ALA A 132 1.09 12.14 -2.55
N GLU A 133 0.67 13.37 -2.22
CA GLU A 133 -0.49 14.04 -2.86
C GLU A 133 -0.24 14.26 -4.36
N GLN A 134 0.92 14.79 -4.74
CA GLN A 134 1.27 15.00 -6.15
C GLN A 134 1.33 13.69 -6.93
N GLN A 135 1.82 12.62 -6.31
CA GLN A 135 1.78 11.28 -6.90
C GLN A 135 0.33 10.81 -7.12
N ALA A 136 -0.56 10.99 -6.14
CA ALA A 136 -1.98 10.67 -6.28
C ALA A 136 -2.64 11.52 -7.37
N SER A 137 -2.37 12.83 -7.39
CA SER A 137 -2.86 13.76 -8.40
C SER A 137 -2.37 13.44 -9.81
N ILE A 138 -1.17 12.87 -9.99
CA ILE A 138 -0.72 12.38 -11.31
C ILE A 138 -1.66 11.26 -11.81
N VAL A 139 -1.98 10.29 -10.95
CA VAL A 139 -2.85 9.16 -11.31
C VAL A 139 -4.29 9.64 -11.58
N GLU A 140 -4.80 10.48 -10.70
CA GLU A 140 -6.12 11.11 -10.83
C GLU A 140 -6.22 11.96 -12.10
N THR A 141 -5.23 12.79 -12.40
CA THR A 141 -5.23 13.66 -13.59
C THR A 141 -5.22 12.84 -14.87
N TRP A 142 -4.42 11.76 -14.93
CA TRP A 142 -4.44 10.85 -16.07
C TRP A 142 -5.82 10.16 -16.22
N HIS A 143 -6.45 9.80 -15.10
CA HIS A 143 -7.81 9.27 -15.10
C HIS A 143 -8.84 10.27 -15.65
N LYS A 144 -8.84 11.51 -15.13
CA LYS A 144 -9.68 12.64 -15.57
C LYS A 144 -9.54 12.93 -17.06
N ARG A 145 -8.32 12.82 -17.61
CA ARG A 145 -8.02 13.04 -19.04
C ARG A 145 -8.41 11.85 -19.93
N GLY A 146 -9.07 10.84 -19.37
CA GLY A 146 -9.65 9.71 -20.11
C GLY A 146 -8.70 8.52 -20.27
N ARG A 147 -7.68 8.38 -19.41
CA ARG A 147 -6.79 7.21 -19.35
C ARG A 147 -6.10 6.86 -20.67
N LYS A 148 -5.77 7.86 -21.47
CA LYS A 148 -5.21 7.67 -22.81
C LYS A 148 -3.75 7.24 -22.70
N LYS A 149 -3.34 6.26 -23.52
CA LYS A 149 -1.92 5.87 -23.64
C LYS A 149 -1.05 6.96 -24.26
N SER A 150 -1.65 7.87 -25.02
CA SER A 150 -0.99 9.03 -25.61
C SER A 150 -0.83 10.21 -24.63
N ASP A 151 -1.40 10.11 -23.43
CA ASP A 151 -1.25 11.15 -22.41
C ASP A 151 0.20 11.20 -21.91
N GLU A 152 0.70 12.40 -21.63
CA GLU A 152 2.06 12.61 -21.17
C GLU A 152 2.37 11.91 -19.85
N LEU A 153 1.35 11.67 -19.01
CA LEU A 153 1.46 11.02 -17.70
C LEU A 153 1.47 9.49 -17.81
N TYR A 154 1.02 8.95 -18.93
CA TYR A 154 0.91 7.50 -19.12
C TYR A 154 2.21 6.73 -18.83
N PRO A 155 3.43 7.23 -19.14
CA PRO A 155 4.67 6.55 -18.74
C PRO A 155 4.81 6.33 -17.23
N TYR A 156 4.37 7.27 -16.38
CA TYR A 156 4.33 7.04 -14.93
C TYR A 156 3.35 5.90 -14.60
N ILE A 157 2.16 5.92 -15.19
CA ILE A 157 1.13 4.91 -14.95
C ILE A 157 1.60 3.51 -15.38
N ALA A 158 2.10 3.40 -16.61
CA ALA A 158 2.49 2.13 -17.20
C ALA A 158 3.73 1.53 -16.53
N ARG A 159 4.70 2.35 -16.13
CA ARG A 159 5.99 1.84 -15.62
C ARG A 159 6.05 1.77 -14.11
N ILE A 160 5.41 2.70 -13.40
CA ILE A 160 5.48 2.74 -11.93
C ILE A 160 4.22 2.14 -11.32
N ILE A 161 3.03 2.62 -11.69
CA ILE A 161 1.79 2.14 -11.10
C ILE A 161 1.56 0.67 -11.45
N HIS A 162 1.47 0.33 -12.74
CA HIS A 162 1.30 -1.07 -13.20
C HIS A 162 2.53 -1.92 -12.87
N GLY A 163 3.72 -1.32 -12.81
CA GLY A 163 4.98 -2.01 -12.53
C GLY A 163 5.26 -2.28 -11.05
N GLY A 164 4.38 -1.87 -10.13
CA GLY A 164 4.51 -2.13 -8.69
C GLY A 164 5.69 -1.41 -8.03
N ALA A 165 5.86 -0.13 -8.33
CA ALA A 165 6.80 0.76 -7.64
C ALA A 165 8.29 0.35 -7.71
N SER A 166 8.74 -0.19 -8.84
CA SER A 166 10.15 -0.58 -9.03
C SER A 166 11.12 0.54 -8.62
N PRO A 167 12.04 0.31 -7.65
CA PRO A 167 12.97 1.34 -7.16
C PRO A 167 13.89 1.94 -8.23
N ARG A 168 14.12 1.20 -9.32
CA ARG A 168 14.85 1.70 -10.49
C ARG A 168 14.01 2.73 -11.25
N LEU A 169 12.75 2.39 -11.52
CA LEU A 169 11.85 3.20 -12.35
C LEU A 169 11.36 4.46 -11.61
N THR A 170 11.18 4.40 -10.29
CA THR A 170 10.71 5.55 -9.50
C THR A 170 11.72 6.70 -9.45
N LYS A 171 12.99 6.41 -9.73
CA LYS A 171 14.09 7.39 -9.81
C LYS A 171 14.31 7.95 -11.22
N MET A 172 13.61 7.43 -12.22
CA MET A 172 13.68 7.93 -13.59
C MET A 172 12.75 9.12 -13.78
N THR A 173 13.25 10.16 -14.44
CA THR A 173 12.47 11.29 -14.93
C THR A 173 11.44 10.84 -15.96
N LEU A 174 10.46 11.70 -16.26
CA LEU A 174 9.46 11.38 -17.28
C LEU A 174 10.09 11.13 -18.67
N ALA A 175 11.15 11.85 -19.01
CA ALA A 175 11.85 11.68 -20.27
C ALA A 175 12.52 10.30 -20.34
N GLU A 176 13.19 9.88 -19.27
CA GLU A 176 13.81 8.56 -19.18
C GLU A 176 12.77 7.44 -19.19
N LEU A 177 11.65 7.60 -18.47
CA LEU A 177 10.54 6.64 -18.51
C LEU A 177 9.95 6.51 -19.92
N LYS A 178 9.86 7.60 -20.69
CA LYS A 178 9.42 7.54 -22.10
C LYS A 178 10.40 6.72 -22.93
N VAL A 179 11.70 6.93 -22.75
CA VAL A 179 12.73 6.13 -23.46
C VAL A 179 12.63 4.64 -23.07
N ASP A 180 12.59 4.32 -21.77
CA ASP A 180 12.40 2.95 -21.28
C ASP A 180 11.11 2.32 -21.83
N PHE A 181 10.05 3.12 -21.97
CA PHE A 181 8.76 2.71 -22.54
C PHE A 181 8.82 2.33 -24.02
N PHE A 182 9.57 3.08 -24.84
CA PHE A 182 9.64 2.85 -26.29
C PHE A 182 10.63 1.76 -26.70
N TYR A 183 11.67 1.51 -25.90
CA TYR A 183 12.78 0.63 -26.30
C TYR A 183 12.81 -0.74 -25.63
N LEU A 184 12.00 -0.97 -24.60
CA LEU A 184 11.87 -2.28 -23.97
C LEU A 184 10.42 -2.77 -24.10
N PRO A 185 10.20 -4.06 -24.48
CA PRO A 185 8.85 -4.64 -24.46
C PRO A 185 8.22 -4.37 -23.10
N ASP A 186 6.88 -4.30 -23.06
CA ASP A 186 6.15 -4.23 -21.79
C ASP A 186 6.82 -5.22 -20.84
N PRO A 187 7.30 -4.78 -19.65
CA PRO A 187 7.82 -5.74 -18.69
C PRO A 187 6.74 -6.82 -18.58
N PRO A 188 7.11 -8.12 -18.59
CA PRO A 188 6.11 -9.15 -18.39
C PRO A 188 5.27 -8.70 -17.19
N PRO A 189 3.92 -8.81 -17.24
CA PRO A 189 3.12 -8.48 -16.07
C PRO A 189 3.81 -9.15 -14.91
N ASN A 190 4.29 -8.35 -13.95
CA ASN A 190 5.05 -8.90 -12.83
C ASN A 190 4.22 -10.09 -12.36
N PRO A 191 4.80 -11.30 -12.31
CA PRO A 191 4.04 -12.51 -12.01
C PRO A 191 3.22 -12.17 -10.80
N THR A 192 1.89 -12.13 -11.00
CA THR A 192 0.89 -11.47 -10.15
C THR A 192 1.57 -11.09 -8.86
N VAL A 193 2.01 -9.84 -8.71
CA VAL A 193 2.43 -9.39 -7.39
C VAL A 193 1.14 -9.52 -6.60
N ILE A 194 0.93 -10.70 -6.00
CA ILE A 194 0.14 -10.89 -4.82
C ILE A 194 0.89 -9.96 -3.89
N ALA A 195 0.49 -8.70 -3.88
CA ALA A 195 -0.67 -8.38 -3.12
C ALA A 195 -0.52 -8.71 -1.62
N VAL A 196 0.63 -9.21 -1.15
CA VAL A 196 0.81 -9.63 0.23
C VAL A 196 0.83 -8.33 1.00
N ALA A 197 -0.27 -8.06 1.73
CA ALA A 197 -0.38 -6.98 2.70
C ALA A 197 1.01 -6.60 3.25
N PRO A 198 1.35 -5.29 3.33
CA PRO A 198 2.67 -4.82 3.73
C PRO A 198 3.06 -5.67 4.93
N VAL A 199 4.16 -6.40 4.81
CA VAL A 199 4.45 -7.55 5.68
C VAL A 199 4.29 -7.16 7.17
N ASP A 200 4.58 -5.91 7.50
CA ASP A 200 4.26 -5.19 8.73
C ASP A 200 2.82 -5.37 9.24
N ALA A 201 1.80 -5.18 8.39
CA ALA A 201 0.39 -5.40 8.73
C ALA A 201 0.07 -6.86 9.06
N LEU A 202 0.80 -7.82 8.49
CA LEU A 202 0.68 -9.23 8.88
C LEU A 202 1.46 -9.53 10.17
N LEU A 203 2.60 -8.88 10.37
CA LEU A 203 3.52 -9.15 11.46
C LEU A 203 3.15 -8.44 12.76
N LEU A 204 2.81 -7.16 12.72
CA LEU A 204 2.60 -6.32 13.90
C LEU A 204 1.47 -6.85 14.80
N PRO A 205 0.30 -7.30 14.32
CA PRO A 205 -0.73 -7.86 15.18
C PRO A 205 -0.26 -9.12 15.93
N VAL A 206 0.65 -9.88 15.32
CA VAL A 206 1.22 -11.10 15.91
C VAL A 206 2.39 -10.79 16.84
N LEU A 207 3.24 -9.82 16.49
CA LEU A 207 4.44 -9.41 17.23
C LEU A 207 4.13 -8.48 18.40
N ALA A 208 3.09 -7.66 18.34
CA ALA A 208 2.80 -6.66 19.37
C ALA A 208 2.50 -7.28 20.75
N LYS A 209 2.02 -8.53 20.79
CA LYS A 209 1.76 -9.25 22.04
C LYS A 209 3.07 -9.79 22.63
N ARG A 210 3.50 -9.19 23.75
CA ARG A 210 4.68 -9.61 24.51
C ARG A 210 4.52 -11.04 25.04
N TYR A 211 5.64 -11.74 25.22
CA TYR A 211 5.65 -13.04 25.89
C TYR A 211 5.16 -12.89 27.34
N ASP A 212 4.17 -13.69 27.72
CA ASP A 212 3.72 -13.90 29.09
C ASP A 212 4.05 -15.36 29.47
N PRO A 213 4.81 -15.61 30.55
CA PRO A 213 5.12 -16.97 31.02
C PRO A 213 3.89 -17.83 31.30
N SER A 214 2.74 -17.23 31.57
CA SER A 214 1.47 -17.93 31.78
C SER A 214 0.73 -18.29 30.48
N ASP A 215 1.13 -17.70 29.33
CA ASP A 215 0.53 -17.92 28.01
C ASP A 215 1.47 -18.72 27.08
N VAL A 216 1.95 -19.87 27.56
CA VAL A 216 2.86 -20.73 26.76
C VAL A 216 2.16 -21.22 25.48
N ALA A 217 0.88 -21.59 25.57
CA ALA A 217 0.11 -22.08 24.44
C ALA A 217 -0.16 -20.99 23.39
N GLY A 218 -0.56 -19.78 23.82
CA GLY A 218 -0.76 -18.65 22.92
C GLY A 218 0.55 -18.17 22.30
N PHE A 219 1.67 -18.22 23.04
CA PHE A 219 2.99 -17.94 22.47
C PHE A 219 3.34 -18.94 21.36
N GLY A 220 3.15 -20.25 21.59
CA GLY A 220 3.36 -21.28 20.56
C GLY A 220 2.50 -21.06 19.31
N GLY A 221 1.22 -20.68 19.49
CA GLY A 221 0.33 -20.33 18.38
C GLY A 221 0.80 -19.11 17.58
N ARG A 222 1.30 -18.07 18.26
CA ARG A 222 1.87 -16.88 17.61
C ARG A 222 3.12 -17.22 16.81
N VAL A 223 4.02 -18.04 17.34
CA VAL A 223 5.23 -18.47 16.62
C VAL A 223 4.85 -19.23 15.35
N LYS A 224 3.91 -20.18 15.42
CA LYS A 224 3.41 -20.87 14.22
C LYS A 224 2.83 -19.91 13.19
N ARG A 225 2.06 -18.90 13.63
CA ARG A 225 1.52 -17.89 12.73
C ARG A 225 2.61 -17.05 12.06
N LEU A 226 3.67 -16.69 12.79
CA LEU A 226 4.84 -16.01 12.21
C LEU A 226 5.55 -16.90 11.19
N GLU A 227 5.70 -18.19 11.47
CA GLU A 227 6.28 -19.15 10.53
C GLU A 227 5.45 -19.27 9.26
N GLU A 228 4.12 -19.35 9.36
CA GLU A 228 3.20 -19.34 8.22
C GLU A 228 3.37 -18.08 7.37
N ILE A 229 3.41 -16.90 8.02
CA ILE A 229 3.62 -15.62 7.33
C ILE A 229 4.97 -15.63 6.61
N PHE A 230 6.05 -16.00 7.31
CA PHE A 230 7.41 -16.02 6.74
C PHE A 230 7.52 -16.98 5.55
N ARG A 231 6.90 -18.17 5.64
CA ARG A 231 6.89 -19.17 4.56
C ARG A 231 6.03 -18.75 3.37
N SER A 232 5.09 -17.82 3.57
CA SER A 232 4.25 -17.28 2.50
C SER A 232 4.90 -16.16 1.69
N LEU A 233 6.04 -15.64 2.15
CA LEU A 233 6.76 -14.56 1.48
C LEU A 233 7.43 -15.04 0.20
N ASN A 234 7.44 -14.17 -0.83
CA ASN A 234 8.29 -14.37 -2.00
C ASN A 234 9.76 -14.01 -1.71
N GLU A 235 10.66 -14.33 -2.65
CA GLU A 235 12.11 -14.12 -2.52
C GLU A 235 12.47 -12.68 -2.16
N LEU A 236 11.92 -11.70 -2.87
CA LEU A 236 12.19 -10.27 -2.66
C LEU A 236 11.70 -9.80 -1.28
N GLN A 237 10.52 -10.24 -0.86
CA GLN A 237 9.95 -9.92 0.45
C GLN A 237 10.77 -10.57 1.57
N ALA A 238 11.17 -11.83 1.40
CA ALA A 238 11.98 -12.54 2.35
C ALA A 238 13.36 -11.87 2.49
N GLU A 239 13.98 -11.42 1.40
CA GLU A 239 15.27 -10.73 1.42
C GLU A 239 15.17 -9.37 2.14
N ALA A 240 14.17 -8.57 1.78
CA ALA A 240 13.93 -7.27 2.43
C ALA A 240 13.65 -7.43 3.93
N LEU A 241 12.79 -8.39 4.31
CA LEU A 241 12.47 -8.66 5.71
C LEU A 241 13.68 -9.24 6.45
N LEU A 242 14.47 -10.11 5.82
CA LEU A 242 15.69 -10.66 6.39
C LEU A 242 16.70 -9.56 6.69
N ALA A 243 16.95 -8.66 5.73
CA ALA A 243 17.84 -7.52 5.94
C ALA A 243 17.36 -6.64 7.10
N ARG A 244 16.05 -6.41 7.20
CA ARG A 244 15.40 -5.61 8.24
C ARG A 244 15.51 -6.24 9.63
N LEU A 245 15.27 -7.55 9.76
CA LEU A 245 15.21 -8.27 11.04
C LEU A 245 16.56 -8.90 11.46
N SER A 246 17.60 -8.79 10.63
CA SER A 246 18.94 -9.29 10.98
C SER A 246 19.60 -8.50 12.12
N SER A 247 19.16 -7.26 12.35
CA SER A 247 19.59 -6.44 13.48
C SER A 247 18.44 -5.58 14.00
N ARG A 248 18.48 -5.25 15.29
CA ARG A 248 17.51 -4.35 15.92
C ARG A 248 17.73 -2.94 15.40
N ARG A 249 16.72 -2.34 14.77
CA ARG A 249 16.77 -0.99 14.18
C ARG A 249 15.92 -0.01 15.00
N SER A 250 16.50 1.10 15.44
CA SER A 250 15.76 2.17 16.12
C SER A 250 14.79 2.86 15.15
N GLY A 251 13.55 3.09 15.59
CA GLY A 251 12.49 3.71 14.77
C GLY A 251 11.71 2.73 13.89
N ASP A 252 12.07 1.45 13.89
CA ASP A 252 11.40 0.40 13.13
C ASP A 252 10.59 -0.50 14.07
N GLN A 253 9.27 -0.32 14.11
CA GLN A 253 8.41 -1.01 15.07
C GLN A 253 8.41 -2.54 14.90
N VAL A 254 8.50 -3.06 13.68
CA VAL A 254 8.56 -4.51 13.42
C VAL A 254 9.90 -5.06 13.91
N SER A 255 11.01 -4.40 13.59
CA SER A 255 12.34 -4.81 14.08
C SER A 255 12.41 -4.75 15.60
N ILE A 256 11.95 -3.66 16.21
CA ILE A 256 11.92 -3.49 17.67
C ILE A 256 11.10 -4.61 18.33
N THR A 257 9.86 -4.83 17.91
CA THR A 257 8.99 -5.86 18.52
C THR A 257 9.51 -7.28 18.25
N PHE A 258 10.04 -7.56 17.06
CA PHE A 258 10.69 -8.84 16.75
C PHE A 258 11.85 -9.14 17.70
N HIS A 259 12.70 -8.14 17.97
CA HIS A 259 13.81 -8.30 18.91
C HIS A 259 13.36 -8.27 20.37
N ASP A 260 12.38 -7.46 20.75
CA ASP A 260 12.09 -7.25 22.17
C ASP A 260 11.07 -8.26 22.71
N HIS A 261 10.25 -8.88 21.84
CA HIS A 261 9.15 -9.77 22.26
C HIS A 261 9.39 -11.26 21.96
N LEU A 262 10.35 -11.60 21.10
CA LEU A 262 10.68 -12.99 20.78
C LEU A 262 11.98 -13.42 21.44
N SER A 263 12.01 -14.69 21.88
CA SER A 263 13.23 -15.31 22.41
C SER A 263 14.32 -15.40 21.33
N THR A 264 15.59 -15.40 21.74
CA THR A 264 16.72 -15.57 20.80
C THR A 264 16.58 -16.84 19.93
N PRO A 265 16.24 -18.03 20.49
CA PRO A 265 16.00 -19.23 19.67
C PRO A 265 14.87 -19.06 18.64
N THR A 266 13.75 -18.45 19.04
CA THR A 266 12.62 -18.20 18.13
C THR A 266 13.03 -17.30 16.96
N ARG A 267 13.72 -16.18 17.25
CA ARG A 267 14.22 -15.28 16.20
C ARG A 267 15.17 -15.99 15.25
N ALA A 268 16.08 -16.80 15.77
CA ALA A 268 17.03 -17.56 14.95
C ALA A 268 16.31 -18.52 13.99
N SER A 269 15.27 -19.22 14.47
CA SER A 269 14.43 -20.10 13.64
C SER A 269 13.72 -19.32 12.52
N LEU A 270 13.08 -18.21 12.86
CA LEU A 270 12.37 -17.36 11.89
C LEU A 270 13.32 -16.77 10.83
N LEU A 271 14.49 -16.27 11.23
CA LEU A 271 15.51 -15.79 10.28
C LEU A 271 16.04 -16.92 9.38
N HIS A 272 16.09 -18.16 9.87
CA HIS A 272 16.49 -19.31 9.06
C HIS A 272 15.47 -19.60 7.95
N ILE A 273 14.16 -19.47 8.22
CA ILE A 273 13.11 -19.59 7.20
C ILE A 273 13.34 -18.56 6.09
N LEU A 274 13.54 -17.29 6.45
CA LEU A 274 13.77 -16.23 5.45
C LEU A 274 15.02 -16.50 4.60
N ARG A 275 16.14 -16.92 5.22
CA ARG A 275 17.36 -17.29 4.49
C ARG A 275 17.12 -18.45 3.51
N GLY A 276 16.29 -19.42 3.87
CA GLY A 276 15.95 -20.54 3.00
C GLY A 276 15.16 -20.12 1.76
N ILE A 277 14.36 -19.06 1.88
CA ILE A 277 13.57 -18.48 0.77
C ILE A 277 14.43 -17.53 -0.07
N SER A 278 15.30 -16.75 0.56
CA SER A 278 16.19 -15.76 -0.09
C SER A 278 17.46 -16.36 -0.69
N ALA A 279 17.72 -17.66 -0.55
CA ALA A 279 18.88 -18.28 -1.17
C ALA A 279 18.61 -18.46 -2.67
N PRO A 280 19.47 -17.96 -3.57
CA PRO A 280 19.31 -18.21 -4.99
C PRO A 280 19.33 -19.73 -5.21
N ILE A 281 18.39 -20.23 -6.01
CA ILE A 281 18.41 -21.61 -6.49
C ILE A 281 19.77 -21.80 -7.17
N ARG A 282 20.66 -22.56 -6.51
CA ARG A 282 21.89 -23.01 -7.16
C ARG A 282 21.45 -23.93 -8.30
N ALA A 283 21.64 -23.46 -9.52
CA ALA A 283 21.59 -24.29 -10.72
C ALA A 283 22.63 -25.42 -10.63
#